data_AF-A0AAD8A280-F1
#
_entry.id   AF-A0AAD8A280-F1
#
_cell.length_a   1.000
_cell.length_b   1.000
_cell.length_c   1.000
_cell.angle_alpha   90.00
_cell.angle_beta   90.00
_cell.angle_gamma   90.00
#
_symmetry.space_group_name_H-M   'P 1'
#
loop_
_entity.id
_entity.type
_entity.pdbx_description
1 polymer ?
#
loop_
_entity_poly.entity_id
_entity_poly.type
_entity_poly.pdbx_seq_one_letter_code
_entity_poly.pdbx_strand_id
1 'polypeptide(L)'
;DSKEMVREKAQLLLLKMMERDVITPQTLFEKLTPAFSHKNGKIREEVMNCLQTTLTEHGAQSLSVSRLVPCLVKLLSDPMSSVRDTAFSTLVEVYRHVGDRLRIDLQKKQGVPASKLPALMQRFDDMRAADDLLPSALLVDGGRLLHARHLCCIVQASLARGCLELFMVNIK
;
A
#
# COMPACT_ATOMS: atom_id res chain seq x y z
N ASP A 1 9.35 17.44 -2.29
CA ASP A 1 10.52 17.92 -3.05
C ASP A 1 10.25 17.80 -4.55
N SER A 2 10.74 18.74 -5.37
CA SER A 2 10.59 18.66 -6.83
C SER A 2 11.47 17.58 -7.46
N LYS A 3 12.61 17.25 -6.83
CA LYS A 3 13.54 16.22 -7.29
C LYS A 3 13.05 14.84 -6.88
N GLU A 4 12.97 13.94 -7.85
CA GLU A 4 12.56 12.55 -7.65
C GLU A 4 13.46 11.81 -6.68
N MET A 5 14.79 11.89 -6.87
CA MET A 5 15.76 11.28 -5.97
C MET A 5 15.57 11.70 -4.50
N VAL A 6 15.20 12.95 -4.24
CA VAL A 6 14.98 13.42 -2.86
C VAL A 6 13.73 12.78 -2.26
N ARG A 7 12.66 12.61 -3.06
CA ARG A 7 11.44 11.91 -2.62
C ARG A 7 11.70 10.43 -2.35
N GLU A 8 12.44 9.76 -3.23
CA GLU A 8 12.81 8.35 -3.05
C GLU A 8 13.64 8.15 -1.78
N LYS A 9 14.65 9.01 -1.53
CA LYS A 9 15.46 8.92 -0.30
C LYS A 9 14.65 9.23 0.96
N ALA A 10 13.68 10.16 0.88
CA ALA A 10 12.77 10.43 1.99
C ALA A 10 11.88 9.22 2.29
N GLN A 11 11.33 8.56 1.26
CA GLN A 11 10.54 7.34 1.43
C GLN A 11 11.39 6.20 2.02
N LEU A 12 12.61 6.02 1.52
CA LEU A 12 13.54 5.03 2.04
C LEU A 12 13.85 5.28 3.52
N LEU A 13 14.03 6.54 3.93
CA LEU A 13 14.25 6.88 5.33
C LEU A 13 13.06 6.44 6.20
N LEU A 14 11.82 6.70 5.78
CA LEU A 14 10.63 6.29 6.52
C LEU A 14 10.56 4.77 6.70
N LEU A 15 10.86 4.01 5.64
CA LEU A 15 10.93 2.54 5.69
C LEU A 15 12.04 2.07 6.63
N LYS A 16 13.23 2.69 6.57
CA LYS A 16 14.36 2.36 7.47
C LYS A 16 14.08 2.66 8.93
N MET A 17 13.29 3.69 9.23
CA MET A 17 12.87 3.96 10.61
C MET A 17 11.95 2.86 11.17
N MET A 18 11.11 2.27 10.32
CA MET A 18 10.29 1.12 10.71
C MET A 18 11.13 -0.17 10.85
N GLU A 19 12.04 -0.44 9.91
CA GLU A 19 12.93 -1.62 9.94
C GLU A 19 13.84 -1.65 11.19
N ARG A 20 14.17 -0.49 11.75
CA ARG A 20 15.02 -0.35 12.94
C ARG A 20 14.23 -0.18 14.24
N ASP A 21 12.92 -0.42 14.21
CA ASP A 21 12.01 -0.27 15.36
C ASP A 21 12.07 1.11 16.03
N VAL A 22 12.48 2.15 15.29
CA VAL A 22 12.51 3.54 15.79
C VAL A 22 11.08 4.07 15.91
N ILE A 23 10.20 3.66 14.99
CA ILE A 23 8.78 4.00 14.98
C ILE A 23 7.97 2.80 14.51
N THR A 24 6.85 2.53 15.17
CA THR A 24 5.93 1.48 14.70
C THR A 24 5.19 1.95 13.44
N PRO A 25 4.85 1.04 12.52
CA PRO A 25 4.04 1.38 11.35
C PRO A 25 2.76 2.14 11.72
N GLN A 26 2.09 1.72 12.80
CA GLN A 26 0.86 2.36 13.26
C GLN A 26 1.10 3.84 13.64
N THR A 27 2.09 4.13 14.47
CA THR A 27 2.41 5.50 14.89
C THR A 27 2.89 6.35 13.72
N LEU A 28 3.60 5.76 12.75
CA LEU A 28 4.01 6.47 11.54
C LEU A 28 2.78 6.91 10.73
N PHE A 29 1.84 6.01 10.46
CA PHE A 29 0.64 6.33 9.67
C PHE A 29 -0.35 7.25 10.39
N GLU A 30 -0.37 7.24 11.72
CA GLU A 30 -1.09 8.25 12.49
C GLU A 30 -0.52 9.66 12.24
N LYS A 31 0.81 9.80 12.14
CA LYS A 31 1.46 11.07 11.79
C LYS A 31 1.33 11.42 10.30
N LEU A 32 1.26 10.43 9.41
CA LEU A 32 1.13 10.61 7.96
C LEU A 32 -0.33 10.81 7.50
N THR A 33 -1.33 10.61 8.36
CA THR A 33 -2.75 10.76 8.01
C THR A 33 -3.07 12.12 7.33
N PRO A 34 -2.52 13.28 7.78
CA PRO A 34 -2.75 14.55 7.11
C PRO A 34 -2.17 14.63 5.67
N ALA A 35 -1.17 13.79 5.35
CA ALA A 35 -0.51 13.78 4.05
C ALA A 35 -1.43 13.30 2.91
N PHE A 36 -2.44 12.47 3.21
CA PHE A 36 -3.46 12.05 2.24
C PHE A 36 -4.31 13.22 1.73
N SER A 37 -4.38 14.34 2.45
CA SER A 37 -5.10 15.56 2.06
C SER A 37 -4.19 16.74 1.73
N HIS A 38 -2.89 16.50 1.51
CA HIS A 38 -1.92 17.57 1.27
C HIS A 38 -2.15 18.27 -0.08
N LYS A 39 -1.86 19.58 -0.17
CA LYS A 39 -2.04 20.38 -1.40
C LYS A 39 -1.29 19.84 -2.62
N ASN A 40 -0.08 19.34 -2.41
CA ASN A 40 0.76 18.77 -3.45
C ASN A 40 0.36 17.32 -3.76
N GLY A 41 -0.13 17.07 -4.98
CA GLY A 41 -0.56 15.75 -5.45
C GLY A 41 0.53 14.68 -5.37
N LYS A 42 1.80 15.06 -5.59
CA LYS A 42 2.91 14.12 -5.45
C LYS A 42 3.08 13.61 -4.03
N ILE A 43 2.81 14.42 -3.01
CA ILE A 43 2.86 13.92 -1.62
C ILE A 43 1.73 12.91 -1.36
N ARG A 44 0.55 13.13 -1.96
CA ARG A 44 -0.58 12.19 -1.86
C ARG A 44 -0.25 10.85 -2.53
N GLU A 45 0.46 10.87 -3.68
CA GLU A 45 0.99 9.66 -4.32
C GLU A 45 2.02 8.94 -3.44
N GLU A 46 3.05 9.65 -2.95
CA GLU A 46 4.13 9.02 -2.17
C GLU A 46 3.63 8.40 -0.86
N VAL A 47 2.68 9.01 -0.16
CA VAL A 47 2.14 8.42 1.09
C VAL A 47 1.37 7.14 0.80
N MET A 48 0.67 7.05 -0.34
CA MET A 48 -0.02 5.84 -0.76
C MET A 48 0.95 4.75 -1.21
N ASN A 49 2.03 5.10 -1.90
CA ASN A 49 3.10 4.15 -2.25
C ASN A 49 3.79 3.62 -0.99
N CYS A 50 4.08 4.50 -0.03
CA CYS A 50 4.61 4.11 1.27
C CYS A 50 3.67 3.15 2.01
N LEU A 51 2.34 3.38 1.94
CA LEU A 51 1.35 2.47 2.53
C LEU A 51 1.38 1.09 1.88
N GLN A 52 1.43 1.01 0.55
CA GLN A 52 1.54 -0.25 -0.18
C GLN A 52 2.78 -1.03 0.26
N THR A 53 3.96 -0.38 0.27
CA THR A 53 5.21 -1.02 0.73
C THR A 53 5.11 -1.48 2.18
N THR A 54 4.53 -0.66 3.07
CA THR A 54 4.39 -1.01 4.48
C THR A 54 3.49 -2.23 4.68
N LEU A 55 2.37 -2.32 3.96
CA LEU A 55 1.50 -3.48 4.00
C LEU A 55 2.22 -4.73 3.50
N THR A 56 2.98 -4.64 2.42
CA THR A 56 3.76 -5.75 1.89
C THR A 56 4.85 -6.24 2.84
N GLU A 57 5.54 -5.34 3.53
CA GLU A 57 6.67 -5.67 4.42
C GLU A 57 6.22 -6.09 5.83
N HIS A 58 5.23 -5.41 6.41
CA HIS A 58 4.83 -5.57 7.82
C HIS A 58 3.46 -6.25 7.98
N GLY A 59 2.71 -6.43 6.89
CA GLY A 59 1.36 -7.01 6.88
C GLY A 59 0.28 -6.07 7.42
N ALA A 60 -0.99 -6.33 7.06
CA ALA A 60 -2.12 -5.52 7.51
C ALA A 60 -2.42 -5.58 9.02
N GLN A 61 -1.84 -6.51 9.78
CA GLN A 61 -2.02 -6.55 11.24
C GLN A 61 -1.23 -5.46 11.97
N SER A 62 -0.18 -4.94 11.34
CA SER A 62 0.65 -3.87 11.89
C SER A 62 -0.01 -2.47 11.79
N LEU A 63 -1.11 -2.35 11.03
CA LEU A 63 -1.79 -1.09 10.73
C LEU A 63 -3.29 -1.23 10.89
N SER A 64 -3.94 -0.20 11.44
CA SER A 64 -5.41 -0.12 11.44
C SER A 64 -5.94 0.32 10.07
N VAL A 65 -5.87 -0.57 9.08
CA VAL A 65 -6.20 -0.27 7.67
C VAL A 65 -7.60 0.30 7.50
N SER A 66 -8.57 -0.18 8.28
CA SER A 66 -9.95 0.33 8.28
C SER A 66 -10.06 1.85 8.51
N ARG A 67 -9.11 2.47 9.22
CA ARG A 67 -9.07 3.93 9.44
C ARG A 67 -8.56 4.71 8.22
N LEU A 68 -7.73 4.09 7.39
CA LEU A 68 -7.14 4.70 6.20
C LEU A 68 -8.03 4.57 4.97
N VAL A 69 -8.87 3.53 4.92
CA VAL A 69 -9.71 3.27 3.74
C VAL A 69 -10.65 4.44 3.39
N PRO A 70 -11.29 5.16 4.33
CA PRO A 70 -12.06 6.37 3.99
C PRO A 70 -11.22 7.45 3.30
N CYS A 71 -9.95 7.60 3.68
CA CYS A 71 -9.02 8.53 3.02
C CYS A 71 -8.71 8.07 1.59
N LEU A 72 -8.49 6.78 1.37
CA LEU A 72 -8.22 6.20 0.05
C LEU A 72 -9.43 6.35 -0.89
N VAL A 73 -10.64 6.10 -0.40
CA VAL A 73 -11.87 6.26 -1.20
C VAL A 73 -12.07 7.71 -1.64
N LYS A 74 -11.76 8.68 -0.78
CA LYS A 74 -11.79 10.10 -1.15
C LYS A 74 -10.81 10.43 -2.28
N LEU A 75 -9.65 9.77 -2.32
CA LEU A 75 -8.61 9.97 -3.35
C LEU A 75 -8.97 9.38 -4.72
N LEU A 76 -9.97 8.49 -4.81
CA LEU A 76 -10.49 8.03 -6.10
C LEU A 76 -11.11 9.15 -6.94
N SER A 77 -11.51 10.25 -6.30
CA SER A 77 -12.09 11.44 -6.94
C SER A 77 -11.10 12.62 -6.97
N ASP A 78 -9.79 12.38 -6.78
CA ASP A 78 -8.78 13.43 -6.81
C ASP A 78 -8.71 14.11 -8.19
N PRO A 79 -8.45 15.44 -8.28
CA PRO A 79 -8.29 16.12 -9.57
C PRO A 79 -7.15 15.54 -10.43
N MET A 80 -6.09 15.03 -9.80
CA MET A 80 -4.91 14.51 -10.51
C MET A 80 -5.10 13.04 -10.86
N SER A 81 -4.92 12.68 -12.14
CA SER A 81 -5.09 11.30 -12.61
C SER A 81 -4.14 10.32 -11.94
N SER A 82 -2.86 10.68 -11.79
CA SER A 82 -1.85 9.83 -11.13
C SER A 82 -2.22 9.50 -9.69
N VAL A 83 -2.79 10.45 -8.95
CA VAL A 83 -3.30 10.22 -7.59
C VAL A 83 -4.46 9.24 -7.61
N ARG A 84 -5.42 9.39 -8.54
CA ARG A 84 -6.56 8.46 -8.65
C ARG A 84 -6.11 7.04 -8.98
N ASP A 85 -5.16 6.89 -9.90
CA ASP A 85 -4.63 5.59 -10.31
C ASP A 85 -3.87 4.93 -9.15
N THR A 86 -3.08 5.71 -8.42
CA THR A 86 -2.37 5.23 -7.22
C THR A 86 -3.35 4.84 -6.11
N ALA A 87 -4.43 5.60 -5.90
CA ALA A 87 -5.47 5.26 -4.93
C ALA A 87 -6.18 3.95 -5.30
N PHE A 88 -6.44 3.74 -6.59
CA PHE A 88 -6.99 2.49 -7.09
C PHE A 88 -6.05 1.31 -6.81
N SER A 89 -4.78 1.41 -7.17
CA SER A 89 -3.77 0.37 -6.89
C SER A 89 -3.60 0.12 -5.39
N THR A 90 -3.66 1.16 -4.57
CA THR A 90 -3.56 1.02 -3.11
C THR A 90 -4.74 0.26 -2.51
N LEU A 91 -5.97 0.48 -3.01
CA LEU A 91 -7.13 -0.29 -2.56
C LEU A 91 -7.05 -1.77 -2.98
N VAL A 92 -6.50 -2.03 -4.16
CA VAL A 92 -6.22 -3.39 -4.64
C VAL A 92 -5.19 -4.08 -3.74
N GLU A 93 -4.12 -3.39 -3.36
CA GLU A 93 -3.13 -3.94 -2.41
C GLU A 93 -3.77 -4.18 -1.04
N VAL A 94 -4.56 -3.24 -0.53
CA VAL A 94 -5.30 -3.44 0.73
C VAL A 94 -6.22 -4.65 0.67
N TYR A 95 -6.90 -4.89 -0.47
CA TYR A 95 -7.74 -6.08 -0.67
C TYR A 95 -6.91 -7.37 -0.61
N ARG A 96 -5.69 -7.36 -1.14
CA ARG A 96 -4.76 -8.50 -1.07
C ARG A 96 -4.47 -8.95 0.37
N HIS A 97 -4.47 -8.02 1.32
CA HIS A 97 -4.20 -8.29 2.74
C HIS A 97 -5.47 -8.51 3.58
N VAL A 98 -6.57 -7.84 3.26
CA VAL A 98 -7.82 -7.82 4.09
C VAL A 98 -8.91 -8.76 3.55
N GLY A 99 -8.93 -9.02 2.24
CA GLY A 99 -9.91 -9.86 1.56
C GLY A 99 -11.34 -9.29 1.57
N ASP A 100 -12.34 -10.19 1.61
CA ASP A 100 -13.77 -9.87 1.48
C ASP A 100 -14.30 -8.85 2.52
N ARG A 101 -13.61 -8.68 3.66
CA ARG A 101 -13.96 -7.65 4.65
C ARG A 101 -13.91 -6.24 4.05
N LEU A 102 -12.93 -5.97 3.18
CA LEU A 102 -12.82 -4.68 2.49
C LEU A 102 -13.98 -4.47 1.50
N ARG A 103 -14.41 -5.54 0.82
CA ARG A 103 -15.54 -5.49 -0.13
C ARG A 103 -16.82 -5.01 0.55
N ILE A 104 -17.11 -5.57 1.73
CA ILE A 104 -18.29 -5.20 2.53
C ILE A 104 -18.17 -3.75 3.02
N ASP A 105 -17.00 -3.35 3.50
CA ASP A 105 -16.77 -1.97 3.98
C ASP A 105 -16.91 -0.93 2.86
N LEU A 106 -16.42 -1.23 1.65
CA LEU A 106 -16.56 -0.34 0.48
C LEU A 106 -18.01 -0.23 0.02
N GLN A 107 -18.76 -1.34 0.00
CA GLN A 107 -20.17 -1.36 -0.43
C GLN A 107 -21.12 -0.72 0.58
N LYS A 108 -20.87 -0.88 1.89
CA LYS A 108 -21.81 -0.44 2.94
C LYS A 108 -21.46 0.89 3.59
N LYS A 109 -20.19 1.26 3.71
CA LYS A 109 -19.76 2.34 4.62
C LYS A 109 -19.13 3.55 3.95
N GLN A 110 -18.50 3.40 2.79
CA GLN A 110 -17.52 4.40 2.33
C GLN A 110 -17.96 5.28 1.16
N GLY A 111 -19.17 5.09 0.63
CA GLY A 111 -19.72 6.01 -0.38
C GLY A 111 -18.83 6.13 -1.63
N VAL A 112 -18.28 5.00 -2.10
CA VAL A 112 -17.44 4.95 -3.30
C VAL A 112 -18.25 5.48 -4.51
N PRO A 113 -17.66 6.33 -5.38
CA PRO A 113 -18.35 6.78 -6.58
C PRO A 113 -18.87 5.61 -7.41
N ALA A 114 -20.16 5.64 -7.77
CA ALA A 114 -20.82 4.55 -8.49
C ALA A 114 -20.15 4.18 -9.82
N SER A 115 -19.41 5.12 -10.43
CA SER A 115 -18.63 4.88 -11.66
C SER A 115 -17.35 4.07 -11.44
N LYS A 116 -16.78 4.08 -10.23
CA LYS A 116 -15.51 3.41 -9.89
C LYS A 116 -15.71 2.09 -9.16
N LEU A 117 -16.84 1.94 -8.46
CA LEU A 117 -17.15 0.74 -7.69
C LEU A 117 -17.17 -0.54 -8.56
N PRO A 118 -17.79 -0.59 -9.76
CA PRO A 118 -17.79 -1.80 -10.59
C PRO A 118 -16.39 -2.21 -11.02
N ALA A 119 -15.52 -1.24 -11.37
CA ALA A 119 -14.15 -1.51 -11.77
C ALA A 119 -13.31 -2.07 -10.60
N LEU A 120 -13.49 -1.55 -9.38
CA LEU A 120 -12.85 -2.11 -8.19
C LEU A 120 -13.33 -3.53 -7.90
N MET A 121 -14.64 -3.77 -7.97
CA MET A 121 -15.22 -5.11 -7.74
C MET A 121 -14.70 -6.13 -8.76
N GLN A 122 -14.66 -5.76 -10.05
CA GLN A 122 -14.09 -6.60 -11.10
C GLN A 122 -12.63 -6.95 -10.81
N ARG A 123 -11.81 -5.98 -10.38
CA ARG A 123 -10.41 -6.26 -10.03
C ARG A 123 -10.26 -7.17 -8.82
N PHE A 124 -11.12 -7.03 -7.82
CA PHE A 124 -11.14 -7.93 -6.67
C PHE A 124 -11.52 -9.36 -7.07
N ASP A 125 -12.47 -9.51 -8.00
CA ASP A 125 -12.89 -10.80 -8.55
C ASP A 125 -11.76 -11.43 -9.41
N ASP A 126 -11.07 -10.64 -10.25
CA ASP A 126 -9.91 -11.07 -11.03
C ASP A 126 -8.77 -11.60 -10.13
N MET A 127 -8.45 -10.88 -9.04
CA MET A 127 -7.44 -11.31 -8.07
C MET A 127 -7.82 -12.59 -7.33
N ARG A 128 -9.11 -12.75 -7.03
CA ARG A 128 -9.65 -13.97 -6.40
C ARG A 128 -9.57 -15.16 -7.37
N ALA A 129 -9.89 -14.94 -8.64
CA ALA A 129 -9.80 -15.96 -9.68
C ALA A 129 -8.34 -16.37 -9.97
N ALA A 130 -7.40 -15.44 -9.83
CA ALA A 130 -5.96 -15.70 -10.01
C ALA A 130 -5.27 -16.35 -8.80
N ASP A 131 -5.99 -16.61 -7.69
CA ASP A 131 -5.46 -17.05 -6.40
C ASP A 131 -4.28 -16.18 -5.89
N ASP A 132 -4.30 -14.89 -6.22
CA ASP A 132 -3.21 -13.96 -5.88
C ASP A 132 -3.40 -13.31 -4.49
N LEU A 133 -4.32 -13.84 -3.68
CA LEU A 133 -4.56 -13.38 -2.31
C LEU A 133 -3.39 -13.79 -1.40
N LEU A 134 -3.06 -12.96 -0.43
CA LEU A 134 -2.06 -13.35 0.58
C LEU A 134 -2.68 -14.35 1.56
N PRO A 135 -1.88 -15.26 2.15
CA PRO A 135 -2.37 -16.20 3.16
C PRO A 135 -3.10 -15.49 4.32
N SER A 136 -2.68 -14.27 4.66
CA SER A 136 -3.31 -13.40 5.65
C SER A 136 -4.79 -13.08 5.35
N ALA A 137 -5.19 -13.04 4.08
CA ALA A 137 -6.58 -12.87 3.65
C ALA A 137 -7.38 -14.19 3.61
N LEU A 138 -6.70 -15.35 3.57
CA LEU A 138 -7.30 -16.69 3.50
C LEU A 138 -7.51 -17.35 4.88
N LEU A 139 -6.91 -16.83 5.95
CA LEU A 139 -7.02 -17.38 7.32
C LEU A 139 -8.44 -17.38 7.93
N VAL A 140 -9.46 -16.93 7.20
CA VAL A 140 -10.86 -16.99 7.65
C VAL A 140 -11.53 -18.32 7.29
N ASP A 141 -10.99 -19.12 6.37
CA ASP A 141 -11.55 -20.44 6.04
C ASP A 141 -10.54 -21.56 6.28
N GLY A 142 -10.77 -22.28 7.38
CA GLY A 142 -10.38 -23.69 7.60
C GLY A 142 -9.01 -24.15 7.09
N GLY A 143 -8.02 -24.10 7.98
CA GLY A 143 -6.98 -25.13 8.11
C GLY A 143 -6.25 -25.57 6.84
N ARG A 144 -5.12 -24.93 6.54
CA ARG A 144 -3.89 -25.62 6.11
C ARG A 144 -2.69 -24.70 6.27
N LEU A 145 -1.88 -25.05 7.25
CA LEU A 145 -0.55 -24.52 7.48
C LEU A 145 0.32 -24.91 6.26
N LEU A 146 0.53 -24.01 5.31
CA LEU A 146 1.48 -24.24 4.22
C LEU A 146 2.55 -23.15 4.21
N HIS A 147 3.64 -23.58 4.81
CA HIS A 147 4.99 -23.05 4.83
C HIS A 147 5.51 -22.86 3.40
N ALA A 148 5.16 -21.75 2.73
CA ALA A 148 5.75 -21.41 1.45
C ALA A 148 5.59 -19.91 1.17
N ARG A 149 6.44 -19.04 1.72
CA ARG A 149 6.54 -17.66 1.20
C ARG A 149 7.74 -16.80 1.59
N HIS A 150 8.89 -17.38 1.95
CA HIS A 150 10.08 -16.58 2.26
C HIS A 150 10.99 -16.23 1.07
N LEU A 151 10.66 -16.62 -0.17
CA LEU A 151 11.60 -16.45 -1.30
C LEU A 151 11.19 -15.53 -2.46
N CYS A 152 9.94 -15.02 -2.55
CA CYS A 152 9.57 -14.16 -3.69
C CYS A 152 9.57 -12.64 -3.38
N CYS A 153 9.36 -12.24 -2.11
CA CYS A 153 9.27 -10.81 -1.76
C CYS A 153 10.61 -10.06 -1.81
N ILE A 154 11.75 -10.78 -1.84
CA ILE A 154 13.06 -10.14 -2.06
C ILE A 154 13.29 -9.82 -3.55
N VAL A 155 12.70 -10.58 -4.49
CA VAL A 155 13.11 -10.49 -5.90
C VAL A 155 12.47 -9.31 -6.65
N GLN A 156 11.31 -8.79 -6.23
CA GLN A 156 10.82 -7.51 -6.77
C GLN A 156 11.34 -6.28 -6.03
N ALA A 157 11.77 -6.41 -4.78
CA ALA A 157 12.58 -5.37 -4.12
C ALA A 157 14.02 -5.32 -4.70
N SER A 158 14.50 -6.39 -5.34
CA SER A 158 15.83 -6.44 -5.95
C SER A 158 16.00 -5.59 -7.21
N LEU A 159 14.93 -5.22 -7.93
CA LEU A 159 15.07 -4.25 -9.03
C LEU A 159 15.28 -2.81 -8.52
N ALA A 160 14.85 -2.49 -7.30
CA ALA A 160 15.19 -1.22 -6.65
C ALA A 160 16.56 -1.28 -5.92
N ARG A 161 17.06 -2.48 -5.60
CA ARG A 161 18.40 -2.66 -4.99
C ARG A 161 19.54 -2.57 -6.00
N GLY A 162 19.29 -2.81 -7.29
CA GLY A 162 20.30 -2.67 -8.36
C GLY A 162 20.86 -1.25 -8.53
N CYS A 163 20.15 -0.21 -8.07
CA CYS A 163 20.65 1.17 -8.09
C CYS A 163 21.41 1.59 -6.83
N LEU A 164 21.35 0.83 -5.72
CA LEU A 164 22.03 1.24 -4.48
C LEU A 164 23.51 0.85 -4.45
N GLU A 165 23.92 -0.24 -5.11
CA GLU A 165 25.34 -0.60 -5.18
C GLU A 165 26.15 0.33 -6.11
N LEU A 166 25.52 0.98 -7.10
CA LEU A 166 26.23 1.97 -7.93
C LEU A 166 26.46 3.32 -7.22
N PHE A 167 25.70 3.66 -6.18
CA PHE A 167 25.78 5.00 -5.56
C PHE A 167 26.67 5.09 -4.32
N MET A 168 27.04 3.95 -3.71
CA MET A 168 28.01 3.96 -2.59
C MET A 168 29.47 3.92 -3.05
N VAL A 169 29.73 3.76 -4.35
CA VAL A 169 31.08 3.78 -4.95
C VAL A 169 31.49 5.18 -5.42
N ASN A 170 30.60 6.17 -5.46
CA ASN A 170 30.89 7.50 -6.03
C ASN A 170 30.62 8.67 -5.08
N ILE A 171 30.91 8.48 -3.80
CA ILE A 171 31.18 9.59 -2.87
C ILE A 171 32.58 9.38 -2.30
N LYS A 172 33.58 9.76 -3.10
CA LYS A 172 34.92 10.07 -2.63
C LYS A 172 35.43 11.28 -3.39
#